data_AF-A0A7G1I652-F1
#
_entry.id   AF-A0A7G1I652-F1
#
_cell.length_a   1.000
_cell.length_b   1.000
_cell.length_c   1.000
_cell.angle_alpha   90.00
_cell.angle_beta   90.00
_cell.angle_gamma   90.00
#
_symmetry.space_group_name_H-M   'P 1'
#
loop_
_entity.id
_entity.type
_entity.pdbx_description
1 polymer ?
#
loop_
_entity_poly.entity_id
_entity_poly.type
_entity_poly.pdbx_seq_one_letter_code
_entity_poly.pdbx_strand_id
1 'polypeptide(L)'
;MAGEYITPVPAQQRLGPRWYTGSADAIYQSLNLIYDEDPDYLVVFGADHVYRMDPEQMVRFHIDSGAGATVAGIRVPRAGASAFGCIDADDSGCIRSFLEKPLDPRHPR
;
A
#
# COMPACT_ATOMS: atom_id res chain seq x y z
N MET A 1 0.67 -25.21 14.50
CA MET A 1 -0.21 -25.41 13.34
C MET A 1 -0.30 -24.06 12.67
N ALA A 2 0.06 -23.96 11.39
CA ALA A 2 0.19 -22.67 10.71
C ALA A 2 -1.15 -21.91 10.76
N GLY A 3 -1.15 -20.73 11.37
CA GLY A 3 -2.29 -19.81 11.41
C GLY A 3 -2.49 -19.07 10.08
N GLU A 4 -2.07 -19.68 8.98
CA GLU A 4 -2.10 -19.11 7.65
C GLU A 4 -3.34 -19.61 6.93
N TYR A 5 -4.19 -18.68 6.50
CA TYR A 5 -5.39 -18.99 5.74
C TYR A 5 -5.64 -17.93 4.66
N ILE A 6 -6.47 -18.28 3.68
CA ILE A 6 -6.90 -17.36 2.63
C ILE A 6 -8.42 -17.23 2.72
N THR A 7 -8.90 -16.01 2.93
CA THR A 7 -10.33 -15.69 2.91
C THR A 7 -10.66 -14.86 1.68
N PRO A 8 -11.32 -15.43 0.66
CA PRO A 8 -11.79 -14.67 -0.48
C PRO A 8 -12.99 -13.82 -0.06
N VAL A 9 -12.88 -12.50 -0.22
CA VAL A 9 -13.93 -11.54 0.11
C VAL A 9 -14.46 -10.95 -1.20
N PRO A 10 -15.70 -11.28 -1.62
CA PRO A 10 -16.28 -10.65 -2.80
C PRO A 10 -16.55 -9.18 -2.54
N ALA A 11 -16.67 -8.36 -3.60
CA ALA A 11 -17.06 -6.97 -3.43
C ALA A 11 -18.40 -6.85 -2.70
N GLN A 12 -18.46 -6.01 -1.66
CA GLN A 12 -19.63 -5.87 -0.79
C GLN A 12 -20.14 -4.43 -0.79
N GLN A 13 -21.43 -4.25 -0.52
CA GLN A 13 -22.09 -2.94 -0.33
C GLN A 13 -22.47 -2.77 1.15
N ARG A 14 -21.49 -2.91 2.04
CA ARG A 14 -21.76 -3.00 3.51
C ARG A 14 -22.16 -1.66 4.12
N LEU A 15 -21.67 -0.55 3.57
CA LEU A 15 -21.96 0.79 4.07
C LEU A 15 -23.14 1.47 3.36
N GLY A 16 -24.00 0.68 2.71
CA GLY A 16 -25.15 1.14 1.94
C GLY A 16 -25.07 0.75 0.46
N PRO A 17 -26.09 1.10 -0.37
CA PRO A 17 -26.24 0.63 -1.75
C PRO A 17 -25.29 1.36 -2.72
N ARG A 18 -23.98 1.33 -2.43
CA ARG A 18 -22.93 1.94 -3.25
C ARG A 18 -21.77 0.97 -3.41
N TRP A 19 -21.17 0.99 -4.60
CA TRP A 19 -19.93 0.27 -4.88
C TRP A 19 -18.71 0.99 -4.27
N TYR A 20 -17.56 0.32 -4.35
CA TYR A 20 -16.29 0.89 -3.92
C TYR A 20 -15.97 2.15 -4.72
N THR A 21 -15.61 3.23 -4.03
CA THR A 21 -15.19 4.49 -4.65
C THR A 21 -13.67 4.56 -4.88
N GLY A 22 -12.94 3.55 -4.42
CA GLY A 22 -11.50 3.38 -4.61
C GLY A 22 -10.94 2.26 -3.72
N SER A 23 -9.64 1.98 -3.84
CA SER A 23 -8.99 0.89 -3.08
C SER A 23 -9.07 1.08 -1.58
N ALA A 24 -8.90 2.32 -1.09
CA ALA A 24 -9.04 2.63 0.33
C ALA A 24 -10.48 2.42 0.83
N ASP A 25 -11.48 2.76 0.03
CA ASP A 25 -12.89 2.52 0.37
C ASP A 25 -13.24 1.02 0.38
N ALA A 26 -12.61 0.22 -0.50
CA ALA A 26 -12.74 -1.23 -0.46
C ALA A 26 -12.25 -1.82 0.86
N ILE A 27 -11.07 -1.38 1.34
CA ILE A 27 -10.55 -1.77 2.66
C ILE A 27 -11.49 -1.28 3.77
N TYR A 28 -11.95 -0.02 3.70
CA TYR A 28 -12.84 0.57 4.69
C TYR A 28 -14.16 -0.22 4.84
N GLN A 29 -14.76 -0.64 3.72
CA GLN A 29 -15.98 -1.45 3.73
C GLN A 29 -15.79 -2.87 4.28
N SER A 30 -14.54 -3.35 4.33
CA SER A 30 -14.15 -4.67 4.84
C SER A 30 -13.48 -4.63 6.21
N LEU A 31 -13.49 -3.48 6.91
CA LEU A 31 -12.81 -3.31 8.21
C LEU A 31 -13.22 -4.32 9.27
N ASN A 32 -14.46 -4.83 9.23
CA ASN A 32 -14.88 -5.85 10.19
C ASN A 32 -13.96 -7.07 10.15
N LEU A 33 -13.46 -7.47 8.98
CA LEU A 33 -12.57 -8.62 8.83
C LEU A 33 -11.21 -8.37 9.47
N ILE A 34 -10.73 -7.13 9.43
CA ILE A 34 -9.49 -6.73 10.08
C ILE A 34 -9.69 -6.70 11.60
N TYR A 35 -10.82 -6.18 12.07
CA TYR A 35 -11.14 -6.13 13.50
C TYR A 35 -11.40 -7.51 14.11
N ASP A 36 -11.98 -8.44 13.35
CA ASP A 36 -12.23 -9.81 13.81
C ASP A 36 -10.92 -10.58 14.02
N GLU A 37 -9.88 -10.26 13.25
CA GLU A 37 -8.56 -10.93 13.30
C GLU A 37 -7.53 -10.21 14.18
N ASP A 38 -7.76 -8.93 14.47
CA ASP A 38 -6.93 -8.07 15.33
C ASP A 38 -5.42 -8.16 15.06
N PRO A 39 -4.95 -7.91 13.82
CA PRO A 39 -3.54 -8.06 13.48
C PRO A 39 -2.68 -6.91 14.01
N ASP A 40 -1.47 -7.22 14.48
CA ASP A 40 -0.47 -6.21 14.86
C ASP A 40 0.01 -5.36 13.67
N TYR A 41 0.07 -5.96 12.48
CA TYR A 41 0.56 -5.33 11.26
C TYR A 41 -0.34 -5.69 10.06
N LEU A 42 -0.69 -4.67 9.26
CA LEU A 42 -1.43 -4.84 8.01
C LEU A 42 -0.52 -4.60 6.82
N VAL A 43 -0.42 -5.60 5.93
CA VAL A 43 0.36 -5.49 4.68
C VAL A 43 -0.59 -5.45 3.50
N VAL A 44 -0.50 -4.39 2.68
CA VAL A 44 -1.39 -4.15 1.54
C VAL A 44 -0.63 -4.32 0.24
N PHE A 45 -1.15 -5.15 -0.66
CA PHE A 45 -0.55 -5.43 -1.97
C PHE A 45 -1.48 -5.05 -3.12
N GLY A 46 -0.90 -4.53 -4.20
CA GLY A 46 -1.58 -4.46 -5.50
C GLY A 46 -1.62 -5.84 -6.15
N ALA A 47 -2.80 -6.31 -6.53
CA ALA A 47 -3.02 -7.67 -7.05
C ALA A 47 -2.77 -7.82 -8.57
N ASP A 48 -2.41 -6.74 -9.26
CA ASP A 48 -2.26 -6.64 -10.71
C ASP A 48 -0.80 -6.69 -11.19
N HIS A 49 0.16 -6.84 -10.29
CA HIS A 49 1.59 -6.92 -10.61
C HIS A 49 2.13 -8.34 -10.43
N VAL A 50 2.99 -8.76 -11.37
CA VAL A 50 3.77 -10.00 -11.26
C VAL A 50 5.17 -9.66 -10.78
N TYR A 51 5.51 -10.05 -9.55
CA TYR A 51 6.83 -9.83 -8.96
C TYR A 51 7.15 -10.90 -7.92
N ARG A 52 8.42 -10.95 -7.51
CA ARG A 52 8.89 -11.77 -6.38
C ARG A 52 9.43 -10.85 -5.30
N MET A 53 8.84 -10.94 -4.12
CA MET A 53 9.22 -10.16 -2.95
C MET A 53 9.14 -11.04 -1.72
N ASP A 54 10.06 -10.80 -0.79
CA ASP A 54 9.99 -11.32 0.58
C ASP A 54 9.41 -10.21 1.46
N PRO A 55 8.14 -10.32 1.90
CA PRO A 55 7.48 -9.28 2.68
C PRO A 55 8.06 -9.15 4.09
N GLU A 56 8.70 -10.18 4.64
CA GLU A 56 9.28 -10.13 6.00
C GLU A 56 10.37 -9.06 6.10
N GLN A 57 11.13 -8.84 5.02
CA GLN A 57 12.16 -7.80 4.97
C GLN A 57 11.55 -6.40 5.13
N MET A 58 10.39 -6.16 4.51
CA MET A 58 9.69 -4.88 4.59
C MET A 58 9.01 -4.70 5.95
N VAL A 59 8.42 -5.76 6.50
CA VAL A 59 7.83 -5.73 7.86
C VAL A 59 8.91 -5.45 8.90
N ARG A 60 10.06 -6.12 8.84
CA ARG A 60 11.18 -5.85 9.75
C ARG A 60 11.66 -4.40 9.65
N PHE A 61 11.85 -3.89 8.43
CA PHE A 61 12.22 -2.49 8.24
C PHE A 61 11.17 -1.53 8.82
N HIS A 62 9.88 -1.80 8.62
CA HIS A 62 8.80 -1.01 9.19
C HIS A 62 8.88 -0.97 10.73
N ILE A 63 9.05 -2.13 11.37
CA ILE A 63 9.21 -2.24 12.83
C ILE A 63 10.43 -1.45 13.31
N ASP A 64 11.59 -1.69 12.69
CA ASP A 64 12.86 -1.03 13.06
C ASP A 64 12.79 0.50 12.87
N SER A 65 12.04 0.97 11.87
CA SER A 65 11.89 2.40 11.58
C SER A 65 10.98 3.15 12.56
N GLY A 66 10.05 2.45 13.22
CA GLY A 66 9.00 3.07 14.03
C GLY A 66 8.02 3.97 13.24
N ALA A 67 7.99 3.86 11.91
CA ALA A 67 7.13 4.67 11.05
C ALA A 67 5.65 4.24 11.17
N GLY A 68 4.72 5.19 11.05
CA GLY A 68 3.28 4.86 11.02
C GLY A 68 2.83 4.16 9.73
N ALA A 69 3.60 4.28 8.65
CA ALA A 69 3.39 3.57 7.39
C ALA A 69 4.71 3.45 6.64
N THR A 70 4.88 2.36 5.88
CA THR A 70 6.02 2.15 4.99
C THR A 70 5.51 1.83 3.59
N VAL A 71 6.08 2.48 2.58
CA VAL A 71 5.69 2.30 1.17
C VAL A 71 6.85 1.70 0.39
N ALA A 72 6.59 0.60 -0.32
CA ALA A 72 7.57 0.02 -1.23
C ALA A 72 7.67 0.87 -2.50
N GLY A 73 8.88 1.33 -2.84
CA GLY A 73 9.15 2.09 -4.05
C GLY A 73 10.16 1.37 -4.95
N ILE A 74 9.96 1.47 -6.26
CA ILE A 74 10.93 1.02 -7.26
C ILE A 74 11.49 2.22 -8.03
N ARG A 75 12.74 2.13 -8.47
CA ARG A 75 13.34 3.15 -9.34
C ARG A 75 12.88 2.92 -10.78
N VAL A 76 12.20 3.91 -11.34
CA VAL A 76 11.77 3.92 -12.74
C VAL A 76 12.42 5.09 -13.49
N PRO A 77 12.68 4.97 -14.81
CA PRO A 77 13.08 6.11 -15.63
C PRO A 77 12.02 7.21 -15.57
N ARG A 78 12.45 8.47 -15.46
CA ARG A 78 11.54 9.63 -15.35
C ARG A 78 10.51 9.71 -16.49
N ALA A 79 10.89 9.28 -17.69
CA ALA A 79 10.00 9.26 -18.86
C ALA A 79 8.75 8.38 -18.66
N GLY A 80 8.80 7.39 -17.76
CA GLY A 80 7.66 6.51 -17.45
C GLY A 80 7.02 6.80 -16.08
N ALA A 81 7.50 7.78 -15.33
CA ALA A 81 7.08 8.00 -13.95
C ALA A 81 5.66 8.56 -13.81
N SER A 82 5.10 9.18 -14.85
CA SER A 82 3.73 9.74 -14.86
C SER A 82 2.62 8.70 -14.72
N ALA A 83 2.91 7.42 -14.92
CA ALA A 83 1.96 6.33 -14.70
C ALA A 83 1.90 5.87 -13.22
N PHE A 84 2.80 6.34 -12.38
CA PHE A 84 3.01 5.86 -11.00
C PHE A 84 2.77 6.96 -9.97
N GLY A 85 2.64 6.53 -8.71
CA GLY A 85 2.85 7.38 -7.54
C GLY A 85 4.34 7.69 -7.37
N CYS A 86 4.72 8.95 -7.48
CA CYS A 86 6.10 9.40 -7.27
C CYS A 86 6.32 9.76 -5.81
N ILE A 87 7.30 9.08 -5.19
CA ILE A 87 7.70 9.30 -3.80
C ILE A 87 8.85 10.30 -3.78
N ASP A 88 8.69 11.38 -3.02
CA ASP A 88 9.79 12.22 -2.59
C ASP A 88 10.18 11.85 -1.15
N ALA A 89 11.41 11.41 -0.98
CA ALA A 89 11.98 11.07 0.30
C ALA A 89 13.26 11.88 0.54
N ASP A 90 13.55 12.15 1.81
CA ASP A 90 14.82 12.74 2.22
C ASP A 90 15.97 11.70 2.25
N ASP A 91 17.17 12.16 2.63
CA ASP A 91 18.36 11.31 2.70
C ASP A 91 18.26 10.18 3.75
N SER A 92 17.32 10.28 4.68
CA SER A 92 17.03 9.22 5.67
C SER A 92 16.03 8.19 5.15
N GLY A 93 15.43 8.42 3.98
CA GLY A 93 14.38 7.58 3.40
C GLY A 93 12.97 7.90 3.92
N CYS A 94 12.80 8.98 4.68
CA CYS A 94 11.48 9.41 5.14
C CYS A 94 10.74 10.12 4.01
N ILE A 95 9.50 9.70 3.76
CA ILE A 95 8.65 10.29 2.71
C ILE A 95 8.21 11.69 3.16
N ARG A 96 8.57 12.70 2.37
CA ARG A 96 8.13 14.10 2.57
C ARG A 96 6.88 14.42 1.78
N SER A 97 6.80 13.91 0.55
CA SER A 97 5.64 14.12 -0.31
C SER A 97 5.41 12.95 -1.26
N PHE A 98 4.17 12.84 -1.73
CA PHE A 98 3.73 11.81 -2.67
C PHE A 98 2.88 12.46 -3.76
N LEU A 99 3.21 12.20 -5.02
CA LEU A 99 2.51 12.72 -6.19
C LEU A 99 1.88 11.56 -6.97
N GLU A 100 0.56 11.47 -6.99
CA GLU A 100 -0.16 10.46 -7.76
C GLU A 100 -0.22 10.87 -9.24
N LYS A 101 0.40 10.06 -10.12
CA LYS A 101 0.38 10.22 -11.59
C LYS A 101 0.69 11.65 -12.05
N PRO A 102 1.86 12.20 -11.68
CA PRO A 102 2.19 13.58 -12.01
C PRO A 102 2.38 13.73 -13.52
N LEU A 103 1.81 14.79 -14.09
CA LEU A 103 2.07 15.19 -15.48
C LEU A 103 3.55 15.54 -15.70
N ASP A 104 4.21 15.98 -14.63
CA ASP A 104 5.61 16.31 -14.59
C ASP A 104 6.27 15.70 -13.35
N PRO A 105 7.04 14.60 -13.49
CA PRO A 105 7.69 13.92 -12.38
C PRO A 105 8.95 14.67 -11.87
N ARG A 106 9.13 15.94 -12.24
CA ARG A 106 10.21 16.79 -11.72
C ARG A 106 9.95 17.15 -10.26
N HIS A 107 10.77 16.60 -9.38
CA HIS A 107 10.95 17.15 -8.03
C HIS A 107 11.65 18.53 -8.11
N PRO A 108 11.18 19.58 -7.41
CA PRO A 108 11.99 20.78 -7.19
C PRO A 108 13.17 20.37 -6.31
N ARG A 109 14.40 20.47 -6.83
CA ARG A 109 15.60 20.15 -6.04
C ARG A 109 15.71 21.03 -4.82
#